data_AF-A0A831LXB3-F1
#
_entry.id   AF-A0A831LXB3-F1
#
_cell.length_a   1.000
_cell.length_b   1.000
_cell.length_c   1.000
_cell.angle_alpha   90.00
_cell.angle_beta   90.00
_cell.angle_gamma   90.00
#
_symmetry.space_group_name_H-M   'P 1'
#
loop_
_entity.id
_entity.type
_entity.pdbx_description
1 polymer ?
#
loop_
_entity_poly.entity_id
_entity_poly.type
_entity_poly.pdbx_seq_one_letter_code
_entity_poly.pdbx_strand_id
1 'polypeptide(L)' 'VIRLTECAMFRDEPGSEIPPSRVNAVCTAYVRHAIEALNPAYTITTTRARCGGDPFCEMIIERKKDPGTS' A
#
# COMPACT_ATOMS: atom_id res chain seq x y z
N VAL A 1 -3.16 10.59 5.44
CA VAL A 1 -3.43 9.92 4.13
C VAL A 1 -2.27 10.22 3.20
N ILE A 2 -1.80 9.22 2.45
CA ILE A 2 -0.76 9.33 1.41
C ILE A 2 -1.43 9.04 0.07
N ARG A 3 -1.18 9.90 -0.94
CA ARG A 3 -1.68 9.72 -2.30
C ARG A 3 -0.54 9.80 -3.30
N LEU A 4 -0.44 8.78 -4.16
CA LEU A 4 0.59 8.69 -5.19
C LEU A 4 -0.06 8.57 -6.57
N THR A 5 0.16 9.58 -7.42
CA THR A 5 -0.30 9.59 -8.82
C THR A 5 0.60 8.73 -9.71
N GLU A 6 1.82 8.43 -9.26
CA GLU A 6 2.76 7.51 -9.90
C GLU A 6 3.05 6.32 -8.99
N CYS A 7 3.30 5.15 -9.57
CA CYS A 7 3.62 3.94 -8.81
C CYS A 7 5.03 3.46 -9.15
N ALA A 8 5.89 3.35 -8.14
CA ALA A 8 7.27 2.90 -8.32
C ALA A 8 7.37 1.46 -8.83
N MET A 9 6.37 0.62 -8.51
CA MET A 9 6.36 -0.80 -8.85
C MET A 9 5.47 -1.14 -10.04
N PHE A 10 4.64 -0.19 -10.51
CA PHE A 10 3.69 -0.41 -11.59
C PHE A 10 3.72 0.74 -12.59
N ARG A 11 4.00 0.40 -13.84
CA ARG A 11 3.85 1.29 -14.99
C ARG A 11 2.83 0.71 -15.92
N ASP A 12 1.98 1.57 -16.47
CA ASP A 12 0.96 1.20 -17.45
C ASP A 12 1.57 1.21 -18.85
N GLU A 13 2.63 0.42 -19.01
CA GLU A 13 3.35 0.26 -20.27
C GLU A 13 3.22 -1.19 -20.75
N PRO A 14 2.93 -1.40 -22.04
CA PRO A 14 2.91 -2.75 -22.61
C PRO A 14 4.31 -3.38 -22.47
N GLY A 15 4.38 -4.57 -21.87
CA GLY A 15 5.63 -5.33 -21.74
C GLY A 15 6.07 -5.64 -20.29
N SER A 16 5.33 -5.23 -19.26
CA SER A 16 5.60 -5.72 -17.90
C SER A 16 5.26 -7.21 -17.79
N GLU A 17 6.29 -8.04 -17.62
CA GLU A 17 6.13 -9.50 -17.37
C GLU A 17 5.48 -9.81 -16.02
N ILE A 18 5.46 -8.83 -15.10
CA ILE A 18 4.89 -8.99 -13.76
C ILE A 18 3.40 -8.64 -13.81
N PRO A 19 2.51 -9.57 -13.43
CA PRO A 19 1.08 -9.29 -13.34
C PRO A 19 0.79 -8.18 -12.32
N PRO A 20 -0.13 -7.24 -12.61
CA PRO A 20 -0.47 -6.15 -11.70
C PRO A 20 -0.91 -6.63 -10.29
N SER A 21 -1.60 -7.78 -10.21
CA SER A 21 -1.98 -8.40 -8.94
C SER A 21 -0.77 -8.80 -8.08
N ARG A 22 0.33 -9.26 -8.71
CA ARG A 22 1.57 -9.61 -8.01
C ARG A 22 2.28 -8.36 -7.52
N VAL A 23 2.27 -7.29 -8.31
CA VAL A 23 2.76 -5.97 -7.87
C VAL A 23 1.98 -5.47 -6.65
N ASN A 24 0.64 -5.58 -6.68
CA ASN A 24 -0.22 -5.19 -5.57
C ASN A 24 0.13 -5.95 -4.27
N ALA A 25 0.26 -7.27 -4.37
CA ALA A 25 0.59 -8.12 -3.22
C ALA A 25 1.94 -7.75 -2.59
N VAL A 26 2.98 -7.59 -3.41
CA VAL A 26 4.32 -7.22 -2.94
C VAL A 26 4.34 -5.82 -2.33
N CYS A 27 3.73 -4.84 -3.00
CA CYS A 27 3.66 -3.46 -2.52
C CYS A 27 2.95 -3.39 -1.16
N THR A 28 1.80 -4.05 -1.03
CA THR A 28 1.00 -4.06 0.21
C THR A 28 1.77 -4.71 1.35
N ALA A 29 2.43 -5.84 1.10
CA ALA A 29 3.27 -6.48 2.11
C ALA A 29 4.43 -5.58 2.54
N TYR A 30 5.15 -5.01 1.57
CA TYR A 30 6.29 -4.13 1.82
C TYR A 30 5.90 -2.93 2.69
N VAL A 31 4.88 -2.16 2.31
CA VAL A 31 4.50 -0.96 3.06
C VAL A 31 3.99 -1.31 4.46
N ARG A 32 3.30 -2.44 4.62
CA ARG A 32 2.86 -2.93 5.93
C ARG A 32 4.04 -3.23 6.84
N HIS A 33 5.02 -3.98 6.33
CA HIS A 33 6.24 -4.29 7.10
C HIS A 33 7.06 -3.04 7.40
N ALA A 34 7.17 -2.11 6.45
CA ALA A 34 7.90 -0.86 6.65
C ALA A 34 7.28 -0.02 7.77
N ILE A 35 5.95 0.14 7.80
CA ILE A 35 5.27 0.89 8.85
C ILE A 35 5.37 0.18 10.21
N GLU A 36 5.19 -1.14 10.26
CA GLU A 36 5.35 -1.93 11.49
C GLU A 36 6.77 -1.77 12.08
N ALA A 37 7.80 -1.82 11.24
CA ALA A 37 9.19 -1.69 11.66
C ALA A 37 9.54 -0.27 12.12
N LEU A 38 8.95 0.75 11.50
CA LEU A 38 9.13 2.15 11.88
C LEU A 38 8.43 2.47 13.21
N ASN A 39 7.19 1.99 13.39
CA ASN A 39 6.46 2.14 14.64
C ASN A 39 5.35 1.06 14.77
N PRO A 40 5.49 0.08 15.68
CA PRO A 40 4.53 -1.01 15.82
C PRO A 40 3.17 -0.55 16.38
N ALA A 41 3.06 0.68 16.90
CA ALA A 41 1.77 1.24 17.32
C ALA A 41 0.91 1.70 16.13
N TYR A 42 1.42 1.66 14.90
CA TYR A 42 0.73 2.10 13.69
C TYR A 42 0.52 0.94 12.72
N THR A 43 -0.49 1.08 11.88
CA THR A 43 -0.78 0.20 10.74
C THR A 43 -0.96 1.04 9.49
N ILE A 44 -0.89 0.40 8.32
CA ILE A 44 -1.19 1.03 7.03
C ILE A 44 -2.15 0.15 6.23
N THR A 45 -3.12 0.80 5.59
CA THR A 45 -4.10 0.16 4.71
C THR A 45 -4.06 0.84 3.35
N THR A 46 -3.98 0.05 2.29
CA THR A 46 -4.10 0.53 0.90
C THR A 46 -5.58 0.49 0.50
N THR A 47 -6.21 1.64 0.27
CA THR A 47 -7.63 1.77 -0.07
C THR A 47 -7.87 1.90 -1.58
N ARG A 48 -6.86 2.37 -2.33
CA ARG A 48 -6.84 2.42 -3.80
C ARG A 48 -5.46 2.03 -4.30
N ALA A 49 -5.39 1.36 -5.44
CA ALA A 49 -4.11 0.93 -6.01
C ALA A 49 -4.11 1.03 -7.54
N ARG A 50 -3.09 1.70 -8.10
CA ARG A 50 -2.92 1.80 -9.56
C ARG A 50 -2.80 0.44 -10.25
N CYS A 51 -2.04 -0.48 -9.64
CA CYS A 51 -1.93 -1.85 -10.12
C CYS A 51 -3.25 -2.67 -9.97
N GLY A 52 -4.26 -2.12 -9.30
CA GLY A 52 -5.62 -2.66 -9.26
C GLY A 52 -6.59 -1.96 -10.23
N GLY A 53 -6.11 -1.01 -11.03
CA GLY A 53 -6.92 -0.24 -11.99
C GLY A 53 -7.36 1.14 -11.51
N ASP A 54 -7.02 1.55 -10.27
CA ASP A 54 -7.34 2.90 -9.79
C ASP A 54 -6.47 3.98 -10.45
N PRO A 55 -6.94 5.24 -10.52
CA PRO A 55 -6.15 6.34 -11.07
C PRO A 55 -4.94 6.74 -10.20
N PHE A 56 -4.92 6.34 -8.93
CA PHE A 56 -3.84 6.62 -7.98
C PHE A 56 -3.78 5.56 -6.90
N CYS A 57 -2.63 5.45 -6.23
CA CYS A 57 -2.55 4.70 -4.99
C CYS A 57 -2.96 5.61 -3.82
N GLU A 58 -3.77 5.08 -2.92
CA GLU A 58 -4.15 5.73 -1.67
C GLU A 58 -3.85 4.80 -0.51
N MET A 59 -3.13 5.33 0.48
CA MET A 59 -2.78 4.61 1.69
C MET A 59 -3.08 5.45 2.91
N ILE A 60 -3.62 4.80 3.94
CA ILE A 60 -3.98 5.42 5.22
C ILE A 60 -3.11 4.79 6.30
N ILE A 61 -2.31 5.62 6.98
CA ILE A 61 -1.56 5.22 8.18
C ILE A 61 -2.38 5.65 9.38
N GLU A 62 -2.67 4.70 10.27
CA GLU A 62 -3.51 4.92 11.45
C GLU A 62 -2.84 4.30 12.67
N ARG A 63 -3.09 4.89 13.85
CA ARG A 63 -2.67 4.26 15.10
C ARG A 63 -3.54 3.03 15.33
N LYS A 64 -2.93 1.89 15.66
CA LYS A 64 -3.65 0.71 16.12
C LYS A 64 -4.45 1.09 17.35
N LYS A 65 -5.70 0.62 17.44
CA LYS A 65 -6.46 0.77 18.68
C LYS A 65 -5.76 -0.05 19.75
N ASP A 66 -5.44 0.59 20.88
CA ASP A 66 -4.94 -0.14 22.04
C ASP A 66 -6.05 -1.12 22.46
N PRO A 67 -5.77 -2.42 22.64
CA PRO A 67 -6.77 -3.42 23.00
C PRO A 67 -7.39 -3.21 24.41
N GLY A 68 -7.09 -2.10 25.10
CA GLY A 68 -7.50 -1.80 26.47
C GLY A 68 -8.41 -0.60 26.66
N THR A 69 -8.86 0.07 25.59
CA THR A 69 -9.77 1.22 25.71
C THR A 69 -11.10 0.89 25.01
N SER A 70 -12.01 0.29 25.76
CA SER A 70 -13.45 0.21 25.48
C SER A 70 -14.21 1.05 26.49
#